data_AF-A0A0F8Z8I6-F1
#
_entry.id   AF-A0A0F8Z8I6-F1
#
_cell.length_a   1.000
_cell.length_b   1.000
_cell.length_c   1.000
_cell.angle_alpha   90.00
_cell.angle_beta   90.00
_cell.angle_gamma   90.00
#
_symmetry.space_group_name_H-M   'P 1'
#
loop_
_entity.id
_entity.type
_entity.pdbx_description
1 polymer ?
#
loop_
_entity_poly.entity_id
_entity_poly.type
_entity_poly.pdbx_seq_one_letter_code
_entity_poly.pdbx_strand_id
1 'polypeptide(L)' 'MPRRVRKLPEPVRDAAGVRIYCGEVRRLLAGLEDESVQCVVTSPPYWGLRDYGT' A
#
# COMPACT_ATOMS: atom_id res chain seq x y z
N MET A 1 12.15 19.70 -0.33
CA MET A 1 11.22 19.86 0.81
C MET A 1 10.96 18.48 1.37
N PRO A 2 11.40 18.12 2.59
CA PRO A 2 11.10 16.81 3.16
C PRO A 2 9.59 16.71 3.39
N ARG A 3 8.98 15.63 2.89
CA ARG A 3 7.53 15.40 2.99
C ARG A 3 7.24 15.01 4.44
N ARG A 4 6.29 15.66 5.12
CA ARG A 4 5.85 15.22 6.46
C ARG A 4 5.33 13.78 6.35
N VAL A 5 6.09 12.81 6.89
CA VAL A 5 5.66 11.41 6.99
C VAL A 5 4.42 11.36 7.89
N ARG A 6 3.31 10.85 7.36
CA ARG A 6 2.11 10.62 8.17
C ARG A 6 2.26 9.26 8.85
N LYS A 7 1.93 9.14 10.14
CA LYS A 7 2.01 7.84 10.82
C LYS A 7 1.06 6.83 10.13
N LEU A 8 1.55 5.63 9.83
CA LEU A 8 0.70 4.51 9.40
C LEU A 8 -0.32 4.16 10.50
N PRO A 9 -1.54 3.72 10.14
CA PRO A 9 -2.46 3.13 11.11
C PRO A 9 -1.89 1.81 11.65
N GLU A 10 -2.51 1.27 12.70
CA GLU A 10 -2.18 -0.08 13.16
C GLU A 10 -2.46 -1.10 12.03
N PRO A 11 -1.54 -2.04 11.77
CA PRO A 11 -1.76 -3.07 10.76
C PRO A 11 -2.91 -3.99 11.18
N VAL A 12 -3.71 -4.44 10.22
CA VAL A 12 -4.77 -5.44 10.48
C VAL A 12 -4.18 -6.82 10.78
N ARG A 13 -2.93 -7.04 10.41
CA ARG A 13 -2.14 -8.22 10.77
C ARG A 13 -0.68 -7.85 10.91
N ASP A 14 -0.07 -8.28 12.01
CA ASP A 14 1.36 -8.23 12.24
C ASP A 14 1.83 -9.61 12.71
N ALA A 15 2.50 -10.35 11.83
CA ALA A 15 2.95 -11.71 12.13
C ALA A 15 4.14 -12.12 11.24
N ALA A 16 5.10 -12.83 11.84
CA ALA A 16 6.24 -13.43 11.14
C ALA A 16 7.00 -12.45 10.21
N GLY A 17 7.17 -11.20 10.66
CA GLY A 17 7.86 -10.16 9.89
C GLY A 17 7.03 -9.55 8.75
N VAL A 18 5.74 -9.88 8.65
CA VAL A 18 4.82 -9.36 7.64
C VAL A 18 3.77 -8.49 8.29
N ARG A 19 3.63 -7.25 7.78
CA ARG A 19 2.59 -6.30 8.18
C ARG A 19 1.60 -6.09 7.03
N ILE A 20 0.31 -6.30 7.31
CA ILE A 20 -0.77 -6.08 6.36
C ILE A 20 -1.56 -4.84 6.80
N TYR A 21 -1.70 -3.87 5.89
CA TYR A 21 -2.51 -2.67 6.10
C TYR A 21 -3.69 -2.71 5.14
N CYS A 22 -4.89 -2.39 5.63
CA CYS A 22 -6.10 -2.27 4.81
C CYS A 22 -6.52 -0.79 4.74
N GLY A 23 -6.69 -0.26 3.53
CA GLY A 23 -7.11 1.12 3.32
C GLY A 23 -6.79 1.65 1.92
N GLU A 24 -7.03 2.95 1.71
CA GLU A 24 -6.69 3.63 0.47
C GLU A 24 -5.16 3.73 0.31
N VAL A 25 -4.64 3.15 -0.76
CA VAL A 25 -3.20 2.91 -0.93
C VAL A 25 -2.39 4.19 -0.99
N ARG A 26 -2.88 5.27 -1.62
CA ARG A 26 -2.13 6.54 -1.73
C ARG A 26 -1.94 7.21 -0.38
N ARG A 27 -2.93 7.11 0.52
CA ARG A 27 -2.84 7.59 1.90
C ARG A 27 -1.87 6.76 2.74
N LEU A 28 -1.91 5.44 2.61
CA LEU A 28 -1.02 4.55 3.36
C LEU A 28 0.44 4.69 2.93
N LEU A 29 0.71 4.71 1.62
CA LEU A 29 2.07 4.87 1.09
C LEU A 29 2.72 6.20 1.51
N ALA A 30 1.93 7.24 1.78
CA ALA A 30 2.42 8.52 2.30
C ALA A 30 2.92 8.46 3.76
N GLY A 31 2.77 7.31 4.42
CA GLY A 31 3.31 7.06 5.75
C GLY A 31 4.48 6.09 5.81
N LEU A 32 4.95 5.61 4.65
CA LEU A 32 6.24 4.93 4.57
C LEU A 32 7.38 5.96 4.58
N GLU A 33 8.53 5.55 5.10
CA GLU A 33 9.75 6.34 5.00
C GLU A 33 10.19 6.43 3.53
N ASP A 34 10.82 7.55 3.17
CA ASP A 34 11.39 7.73 1.85
C ASP A 34 12.50 6.67 1.60
N GLU A 35 12.63 6.20 0.36
CA GLU A 35 13.66 5.23 -0.07
C GLU A 35 13.66 3.88 0.68
N SER A 36 12.58 3.52 1.37
CA SER A 36 12.51 2.30 2.20
C SER A 36 12.03 1.04 1.46
N VAL A 37 11.70 1.12 0.16
CA VAL A 37 11.07 0.03 -0.61
C VAL A 37 11.99 -0.42 -1.74
N GLN A 38 12.38 -1.68 -1.71
CA GLN A 38 13.30 -2.29 -2.68
C GLN A 38 12.57 -2.94 -3.87
N CYS A 39 11.33 -3.43 -3.65
CA CYS A 39 10.54 -4.11 -4.68
C CYS A 39 9.05 -3.79 -4.49
N VAL A 40 8.36 -3.54 -5.61
CA VAL A 40 6.91 -3.36 -5.64
C VAL A 40 6.31 -4.42 -6.54
N VAL A 41 5.51 -5.30 -5.95
CA VAL A 41 4.70 -6.28 -6.69
C VAL A 41 3.25 -5.87 -6.58
N THR A 42 2.62 -5.62 -7.72
CA THR A 42 1.21 -5.23 -7.75
C THR A 42 0.52 -5.87 -8.95
N SER A 43 -0.70 -6.34 -8.73
CA SER A 43 -1.65 -6.71 -9.77
C SER A 43 -2.84 -5.76 -9.66
N PRO A 44 -2.65 -4.46 -9.97
CA PRO A 44 -3.75 -3.52 -9.86
C PRO A 44 -4.89 -4.03 -10.74
N PRO A 45 -6.14 -3.82 -10.32
CA PRO A 45 -7.29 -4.23 -11.11
C PRO A 45 -7.16 -3.76 -12.56
N TYR A 46 -7.32 -4.70 -13.50
CA TYR A 46 -7.29 -4.46 -14.94
C TYR A 46 -8.62 -3.84 -15.40
N TRP A 47 -8.90 -2.61 -14.95
CA TRP A 47 -10.11 -1.89 -15.39
C TRP A 47 -9.99 -1.58 -16.89
N GLY A 48 -10.85 -2.19 -17.71
CA GLY A 48 -10.96 -1.92 -19.15
C GLY A 48 -10.31 -2.95 -20.10
N LEU A 49 -9.67 -4.00 -19.59
CA LEU A 49 -9.10 -5.09 -20.42
C LEU A 49 -9.82 -6.44 -20.25
N ARG A 50 -10.72 -6.54 -19.26
CA ARG A 50 -11.62 -7.69 -19.08
C ARG A 50 -12.94 -7.20 -18.52
N ASP A 51 -14.02 -7.61 -19.18
CA ASP A 51 -15.36 -7.60 -18.59
C ASP A 51 -15.44 -8.79 -17.62
N TYR A 52 -15.71 -8.52 -16.34
CA TYR A 52 -15.92 -9.54 -15.30
C TYR A 52 -17.40 -9.75 -15.00
N GLY A 53 -18.28 -9.25 -15.87
CA GLY A 53 -19.72 -9.44 -15.79
C GLY A 53 -20.40 -8.45 -14.86
N THR A 54 -21.23 -7.59 -15.44
CA THR A 54 -22.67 -7.75 -15.19
C THR A 54 -23.13 -9.16 -15.52
#